data_AF-A0A920UF31-F1
#
_entry.id   AF-A0A920UF31-F1
#
_cell.length_a   1.000
_cell.length_b   1.000
_cell.length_c   1.000
_cell.angle_alpha   90.00
_cell.angle_beta   90.00
_cell.angle_gamma   90.00
#
_symmetry.space_group_name_H-M   'P 1'
#
loop_
_entity.id
_entity.type
_entity.pdbx_description
1 polymer ?
#
loop_
_entity_poly.entity_id
_entity_poly.type
_entity_poly.pdbx_seq_one_letter_code
_entity_poly.pdbx_strand_id
1 'polypeptide(L)'
;MQAELLNLQRWAVENKKRIAIAIEGRDAAGKGGTIKRFVEYLMPKYLRVVEMGVPTKNESRNWFRRYEKQMPQKGEIVFFDRSWYNRALIEPTMGYCTERQYLATL
;
A
#
# COMPACT_ATOMS: atom_id res chain seq x y z
N MET A 1 20.62 -2.06 9.84
CA MET A 1 19.32 -1.79 9.19
C MET A 1 18.26 -2.84 9.54
N GLN A 2 18.51 -4.15 9.37
CA GLN A 2 17.52 -5.20 9.69
C GLN A 2 17.07 -5.21 11.17
N ALA A 3 18.00 -5.04 12.12
CA ALA A 3 17.68 -4.95 13.54
C ALA A 3 16.76 -3.77 13.88
N GLU A 4 16.92 -2.63 13.21
CA GLU A 4 16.09 -1.44 13.42
C GLU A 4 14.65 -1.64 12.93
N LEU A 5 14.46 -2.37 11.83
CA LEU A 5 13.12 -2.70 11.33
C LEU A 5 12.38 -3.63 12.29
N LEU A 6 13.09 -4.57 12.92
CA LEU A 6 12.52 -5.42 13.95
C LEU A 6 12.16 -4.61 15.21
N ASN A 7 13.01 -3.67 15.62
CA ASN A 7 12.72 -2.75 16.73
C ASN A 7 11.48 -1.90 16.43
N LEU A 8 11.35 -1.36 15.21
CA LEU A 8 10.17 -0.63 14.76
C LEU A 8 8.91 -1.50 14.83
N GLN A 9 8.98 -2.76 14.37
CA GLN A 9 7.85 -3.67 14.43
C GLN A 9 7.44 -3.97 15.87
N ARG A 10 8.39 -4.26 16.76
CA ARG A 10 8.11 -4.48 18.18
C ARG A 10 7.45 -3.26 18.81
N TRP A 11 8.02 -2.08 18.60
CA TRP A 11 7.45 -0.82 19.07
C TRP A 11 6.03 -0.60 18.56
N ALA A 12 5.78 -0.87 17.27
CA ALA A 12 4.46 -0.71 16.66
C ALA A 12 3.42 -1.64 17.31
N VAL A 13 3.81 -2.89 17.58
CA VAL A 13 2.96 -3.89 18.25
C VAL A 13 2.65 -3.47 19.69
N GLU A 14 3.68 -3.17 20.48
CA GLU A 14 3.56 -2.78 21.89
C GLU A 14 2.69 -1.54 22.06
N ASN A 15 2.86 -0.56 21.18
CA ASN A 15 2.14 0.72 21.22
C ASN A 15 0.86 0.74 20.37
N LYS A 16 0.44 -0.42 19.83
CA LYS A 16 -0.76 -0.58 19.00
C LYS A 16 -0.83 0.40 17.83
N LYS A 17 0.32 0.77 17.26
CA LYS A 17 0.42 1.69 16.14
C LYS A 17 -0.03 1.01 14.85
N ARG A 18 -0.55 1.81 13.93
CA ARG A 18 -1.03 1.39 12.61
C ARG A 18 -0.11 2.01 11.59
N ILE A 19 0.69 1.21 10.89
CA ILE A 19 1.70 1.72 9.96
C ILE A 19 1.36 1.26 8.54
N ALA A 20 1.11 2.21 7.64
CA ALA A 20 0.94 1.95 6.22
C ALA A 20 2.16 2.49 5.47
N ILE A 21 2.76 1.67 4.60
CA ILE A 21 3.91 2.03 3.79
C ILE A 21 3.51 1.85 2.33
N ALA A 22 3.36 2.96 1.61
CA ALA A 22 3.05 2.94 0.17
C ALA A 22 4.35 3.04 -0.64
N ILE A 23 4.54 2.10 -1.56
CA ILE A 23 5.69 2.08 -2.46
C ILE A 23 5.20 2.30 -3.88
N GLU A 24 5.56 3.46 -4.42
CA GLU A 24 5.24 3.88 -5.78
C GLU A 24 6.50 3.93 -6.64
N GLY A 25 6.31 3.86 -7.95
CA GLY A 25 7.40 3.89 -8.93
C GLY A 25 7.00 3.29 -10.26
N ARG A 26 7.80 3.55 -11.29
CA ARG A 26 7.58 3.01 -12.63
C ARG A 26 7.62 1.47 -12.65
N ASP A 27 7.11 0.89 -13.72
CA ASP A 27 7.30 -0.54 -13.97
C ASP A 27 8.79 -0.86 -14.07
N ALA A 28 9.18 -2.04 -13.55
CA ALA A 28 10.58 -2.47 -13.40
C ALA A 28 11.48 -1.60 -12.49
N ALA A 29 10.95 -0.64 -11.72
CA ALA A 29 11.74 0.18 -10.79
C ALA A 29 12.26 -0.56 -9.53
N GLY A 30 12.00 -1.87 -9.39
CA GLY A 30 12.49 -2.68 -8.26
C GLY A 30 11.61 -2.66 -6.99
N LYS A 31 10.36 -2.19 -7.06
CA LYS A 31 9.42 -2.11 -5.92
C LYS A 31 9.29 -3.43 -5.15
N GLY A 32 8.95 -4.52 -5.84
CA GLY A 32 8.78 -5.84 -5.22
C GLY A 32 10.05 -6.38 -4.57
N GLY A 33 11.22 -6.14 -5.18
CA GLY A 33 12.51 -6.52 -4.60
C GLY A 33 12.81 -5.75 -3.31
N THR A 34 12.51 -4.46 -3.29
CA THR A 34 12.61 -3.62 -2.09
C THR A 34 11.69 -4.11 -0.99
N ILE A 35 10.40 -4.34 -1.28
CA ILE A 35 9.43 -4.87 -0.31
C ILE A 35 9.93 -6.19 0.26
N LYS A 36 10.36 -7.12 -0.61
CA LYS A 36 10.88 -8.43 -0.20
C LYS A 36 12.00 -8.29 0.83
N ARG A 37 12.92 -7.34 0.62
CA ARG A 37 14.05 -7.13 1.53
C ARG A 37 13.69 -6.45 2.85
N PHE A 38 12.65 -5.61 2.86
CA PHE A 38 12.08 -5.04 4.08
C PHE A 38 11.39 -6.09 4.95
N VAL A 39 10.66 -7.01 4.32
CA VAL A 39 9.82 -7.98 5.04
C VAL A 39 10.54 -9.25 5.44
N GLU A 40 11.69 -9.55 4.84
CA GLU A 40 12.44 -10.81 4.97
C GLU A 40 12.66 -11.26 6.43
N TYR A 41 12.88 -10.32 7.36
CA TYR A 41 13.19 -10.60 8.77
C TYR A 41 12.13 -10.07 9.76
N LEU A 42 10.98 -9.60 9.26
CA LEU A 42 9.88 -9.14 10.10
C LEU A 42 8.98 -10.32 10.50
N MET A 43 8.34 -10.22 11.67
CA MET A 43 7.39 -11.22 12.14
C MET A 43 6.14 -11.22 11.23
N PRO A 44 5.82 -12.32 10.51
CA PRO A 44 4.73 -12.34 9.54
C PRO A 44 3.35 -12.09 10.16
N LYS A 45 3.17 -12.41 11.45
CA LYS A 45 1.91 -12.19 12.18
C LYS A 45 1.48 -10.72 12.23
N TYR A 46 2.43 -9.79 12.23
CA TYR A 46 2.17 -8.35 12.38
C TYR A 46 2.43 -7.58 11.08
N LEU A 47 2.48 -8.30 9.96
CA LEU A 47 2.90 -7.78 8.67
C LEU A 47 1.95 -8.26 7.59
N ARG A 48 1.61 -7.37 6.67
CA ARG A 48 0.93 -7.72 5.42
C ARG A 48 1.51 -6.97 4.24
N VAL A 49 1.59 -7.65 3.11
CA VAL A 49 1.90 -7.04 1.80
C VAL A 49 0.62 -7.08 0.98
N VAL A 50 0.24 -5.92 0.44
CA VAL A 50 -0.96 -5.71 -0.34
C VAL A 50 -0.54 -5.30 -1.74
N GLU A 51 -0.96 -6.10 -2.72
CA GLU A 51 -0.89 -5.76 -4.14
C GLU A 51 -2.31 -5.78 -4.69
N MET A 52 -2.76 -4.66 -5.25
CA MET A 52 -4.12 -4.51 -5.76
C MET A 52 -4.10 -4.52 -7.28
N GLY A 53 -4.84 -5.45 -7.88
CA GLY A 53 -5.04 -5.51 -9.33
C GLY A 53 -5.97 -4.40 -9.86
N VAL A 54 -6.27 -4.48 -11.16
CA VAL A 54 -7.19 -3.58 -11.86
C VAL A 54 -8.55 -3.53 -11.12
N PRO A 55 -9.10 -2.34 -10.82
CA PRO A 55 -10.38 -2.22 -10.13
C PRO A 55 -11.54 -2.74 -11.00
N THR A 56 -12.49 -3.41 -10.37
CA THR A 56 -13.79 -3.72 -10.99
C THR A 56 -14.62 -2.44 -11.19
N LYS A 57 -15.63 -2.48 -12.08
CA LYS A 57 -16.57 -1.34 -12.29
C LYS A 57 -17.17 -0.80 -10.99
N ASN A 58 -17.48 -1.68 -10.02
CA ASN A 58 -18.03 -1.27 -8.73
C ASN A 58 -16.97 -0.63 -7.83
N GLU A 59 -15.75 -1.15 -7.82
CA GLU A 59 -14.64 -0.53 -7.10
C GLU A 59 -14.30 0.84 -7.70
N SER A 60 -14.29 1.03 -9.02
CA SER A 60 -13.98 2.33 -9.64
C SER A 60 -14.96 3.44 -9.22
N ARG A 61 -16.22 3.10 -8.91
CA ARG A 61 -17.21 4.06 -8.37
C ARG A 61 -16.87 4.53 -6.96
N ASN A 62 -16.45 3.60 -6.09
CA ASN A 62 -16.04 3.86 -4.71
C ASN A 62 -14.56 3.51 -4.51
N TRP A 63 -13.72 4.17 -5.30
CA TRP A 63 -12.33 3.78 -5.54
C TRP A 63 -11.48 3.63 -4.27
N PHE A 64 -11.65 4.53 -3.29
CA PHE A 64 -10.85 4.49 -2.08
C PHE A 64 -11.25 3.37 -1.12
N ARG A 65 -12.52 2.92 -1.19
CA ARG A 65 -13.07 1.88 -0.30
C ARG A 65 -12.31 0.56 -0.37
N ARG A 66 -11.72 0.24 -1.53
CA ARG A 66 -10.90 -0.98 -1.68
C ARG A 66 -9.60 -0.89 -0.89
N TYR A 67 -9.01 0.30 -0.76
CA TYR A 67 -7.79 0.55 0.03
C TYR A 67 -8.10 0.68 1.52
N GLU A 68 -9.23 1.30 1.87
CA GLU A 68 -9.71 1.42 3.25
C GLU A 68 -9.81 0.04 3.93
N LYS A 69 -10.34 -0.97 3.21
CA LYS A 69 -10.41 -2.36 3.68
C LYS A 69 -9.05 -3.00 3.96
N GLN A 70 -7.98 -2.45 3.40
CA GLN A 70 -6.62 -2.96 3.53
C GLN A 70 -5.80 -2.18 4.57
N MET A 71 -6.36 -1.13 5.19
CA MET A 71 -5.64 -0.31 6.15
C MET A 71 -5.15 -1.13 7.36
N PRO A 72 -4.02 -0.75 7.98
CA PRO A 72 -3.45 -1.50 9.09
C PRO A 72 -4.37 -1.56 10.31
N GLN A 73 -4.46 -2.74 10.91
CA GLN A 73 -5.01 -2.93 12.23
C GLN A 73 -4.00 -2.53 13.32
N LYS A 74 -4.46 -2.47 14.57
CA LYS A 74 -3.61 -2.10 15.72
C LYS A 74 -2.41 -3.05 15.82
N GLY A 75 -1.20 -2.50 15.78
CA GLY A 75 0.04 -3.25 15.83
C GLY A 75 0.47 -3.85 14.49
N GLU A 76 -0.23 -3.55 13.40
CA GLU A 76 0.08 -4.06 12.06
C GLU A 76 0.90 -3.05 11.25
N ILE A 77 1.85 -3.58 10.49
CA ILE A 77 2.53 -2.88 9.40
C ILE A 77 2.03 -3.44 8.08
N VAL A 78 1.53 -2.57 7.19
CA VAL A 78 1.05 -2.97 5.86
C VAL A 78 1.88 -2.27 4.79
N PHE A 79 2.52 -3.05 3.94
CA PHE A 79 3.19 -2.57 2.73
C PHE A 79 2.22 -2.64 1.55
N PHE A 80 2.11 -1.55 0.80
CA PHE A 80 1.32 -1.47 -0.41
C PHE A 80 2.27 -1.42 -1.63
N ASP A 81 2.27 -2.47 -2.45
CA ASP A 81 2.86 -2.44 -3.79
C ASP A 81 1.86 -1.79 -4.73
N ARG A 82 2.08 -0.50 -4.98
CA ARG A 82 1.07 0.46 -5.48
C ARG A 82 -0.06 0.70 -4.48
N SER A 83 -0.56 1.93 -4.47
CA SER A 83 -1.52 2.40 -3.47
C SER A 83 -2.65 3.20 -4.12
N TRP A 84 -3.37 3.99 -3.33
CA TRP A 84 -4.36 4.94 -3.81
C TRP A 84 -3.78 5.99 -4.77
N TYR A 85 -2.46 6.20 -4.78
CA TYR A 85 -1.79 7.04 -5.78
C TYR A 85 -1.94 6.54 -7.21
N ASN A 86 -2.35 5.28 -7.44
CA ASN A 86 -2.70 4.77 -8.77
C ASN A 86 -3.73 5.65 -9.48
N ARG A 87 -4.68 6.23 -8.75
CA ARG A 87 -5.68 7.13 -9.34
C ARG A 87 -5.09 8.42 -9.91
N ALA A 88 -4.02 8.93 -9.31
CA ALA A 88 -3.34 10.13 -9.78
C ALA A 88 -2.29 9.84 -10.86
N LEU A 89 -1.78 8.60 -10.94
CA LEU A 89 -0.62 8.25 -11.79
C LEU A 89 -0.99 7.37 -12.99
N ILE A 90 -1.74 6.29 -12.76
CA ILE A 90 -1.95 5.21 -13.73
C ILE A 90 -3.35 5.29 -14.34
N GLU A 91 -4.38 5.55 -13.54
CA GLU A 91 -5.76 5.58 -14.04
C GLU A 91 -6.00 6.63 -15.16
N PRO A 92 -5.40 7.85 -15.12
CA PRO A 92 -5.59 8.84 -16.17
C PRO A 92 -4.88 8.48 -17.48
N THR A 93 -3.70 7.86 -17.38
CA THR A 93 -2.88 7.48 -18.55
C THR A 93 -3.42 6.25 -19.26
N MET A 94 -4.10 5.36 -18.53
CA MET A 94 -4.70 4.12 -19.07
C MET A 94 -6.21 4.24 -19.35
N GLY A 95 -6.82 5.41 -19.12
CA GLY A 95 -8.26 5.63 -19.35
C GLY A 95 -9.19 4.91 -18.35
N TYR A 96 -8.68 4.55 -17.17
CA TYR A 96 -9.46 3.86 -16.13
C TYR A 96 -10.20 4.80 -15.18
N CYS A 97 -10.00 6.12 -15.31
CA CYS A 97 -10.80 7.14 -14.62
C CYS A 97 -11.17 8.30 -15.54
N THR A 98 -12.30 8.94 -15.24
CA THR A 98 -12.70 10.22 -15.85
C THR A 98 -11.86 11.38 -15.28
N GLU A 99 -11.79 12.50 -16.02
CA GLU A 99 -11.12 13.73 -15.57
C GLU A 99 -11.67 14.24 -14.22
N ARG A 100 -13.00 14.17 -14.04
CA ARG A 100 -13.65 14.51 -12.76
C ARG A 100 -13.18 13.62 -11.60
N GLN A 101 -12.96 12.33 -11.86
CA GLN A 101 -12.45 11.39 -10.86
C GLN A 101 -10.97 11.62 -10.55
N TYR A 102 -10.17 12.03 -11.55
CA TYR A 102 -8.78 12.43 -11.37
C TYR A 102 -8.67 13.68 -10.47
N LEU A 103 -9.45 14.73 -10.77
CA LEU A 103 -9.45 15.98 -10.00
C LEU A 103 -9.93 15.79 -8.55
N ALA A 104 -10.83 14.83 -8.29
CA ALA A 104 -11.28 14.51 -6.93
C ALA A 104 -10.21 13.82 -6.05
N THR A 105 -8.99 13.63 -6.58
CA THR A 105 -7.84 13.05 -5.88
C THR A 105 -6.81 14.10 -5.45
N LEU A 106 -6.92 15.33 -5.97
CA LEU A 106 -6.15 16.51 -5.58
C LEU A 106 -6.87 17.24 -4.44
#